data_AF-A0A705VVP1-F1
#
_entry.id   AF-A0A705VVP1-F1
#
_cell.length_a   1.000
_cell.length_b   1.000
_cell.length_c   1.000
_cell.angle_alpha   90.00
_cell.angle_beta   90.00
_cell.angle_gamma   90.00
#
_symmetry.space_group_name_H-M   'P 1'
#
loop_
_entity.id
_entity.type
_entity.pdbx_description
1 polymer ?
#
loop_
_entity_poly.entity_id
_entity_poly.type
_entity_poly.pdbx_seq_one_letter_code
_entity_poly.pdbx_strand_id
1 'polypeptide(L)'
;RASWVGDYNEPSTFLSLLTSTHTGNISRFTNPTYDKILTQATMENTAEARNADYNAAEKILTEQAPIAPIYQYTNGRLIKPWVKGYPITNPEDVAYSRTMYIVKH
;
A
#
# COMPACT_ATOMS: atom_id res chain seq x y z
N ARG A 1 6.21 -3.32 -16.15
CA ARG A 1 4.97 -3.47 -15.34
C ARG A 1 5.38 -3.50 -13.87
N ALA A 2 4.63 -2.84 -13.00
CA ALA A 2 4.88 -2.84 -11.56
C ALA A 2 3.57 -3.03 -10.80
N SER A 3 3.68 -3.43 -9.55
CA SER A 3 2.56 -3.56 -8.62
C SER A 3 3.07 -3.46 -7.20
N TRP A 4 2.21 -3.01 -6.29
CA TRP A 4 2.49 -2.94 -4.87
C TRP A 4 1.30 -3.47 -4.07
N VAL A 5 1.59 -4.16 -2.98
CA VAL A 5 0.64 -4.56 -1.94
C VAL A 5 1.12 -3.85 -0.67
N GLY A 6 0.23 -3.20 0.06
CA GLY A 6 0.63 -2.46 1.25
C GLY A 6 1.18 -3.39 2.32
N ASP A 7 2.34 -3.06 2.87
CA ASP A 7 3.01 -3.79 3.95
C ASP A 7 2.34 -3.55 5.32
N TYR A 8 1.56 -2.48 5.42
CA TYR A 8 0.76 -2.12 6.59
C TYR A 8 -0.43 -1.27 6.14
N ASN A 9 -1.49 -1.24 6.94
CA ASN A 9 -2.76 -0.60 6.57
C ASN A 9 -2.75 0.92 6.80
N GLU A 10 -1.89 1.64 6.05
CA GLU A 10 -1.74 3.09 6.15
C GLU A 10 -1.21 3.66 4.81
N PRO A 11 -1.71 4.81 4.30
CA PRO A 11 -1.36 5.33 2.97
C PRO A 11 0.14 5.47 2.66
N SER A 12 0.98 5.72 3.67
CA SER A 12 2.42 5.86 3.49
C SER A 12 3.10 4.60 2.96
N THR A 13 2.50 3.40 3.12
CA THR A 13 3.01 2.17 2.49
C THR A 13 3.06 2.27 0.95
N PHE A 14 2.19 3.09 0.35
CA PHE A 14 2.18 3.37 -1.09
C PHE A 14 2.93 4.66 -1.43
N LEU A 15 2.65 5.75 -0.70
CA LEU A 15 3.16 7.08 -1.04
C LEU A 15 4.67 7.22 -0.82
N SER A 16 5.24 6.56 0.20
CA SER A 16 6.67 6.65 0.48
C SER A 16 7.54 6.08 -0.65
N LEU A 17 7.01 5.11 -1.43
CA LEU A 17 7.71 4.47 -2.55
C LEU A 17 8.19 5.45 -3.61
N LEU A 18 7.48 6.56 -3.78
CA LEU A 18 7.75 7.55 -4.82
C LEU A 18 8.58 8.72 -4.30
N THR A 19 9.02 8.71 -3.03
CA THR A 19 9.99 9.68 -2.56
C THR A 19 11.32 9.51 -3.29
N SER A 20 12.05 10.61 -3.51
CA SER A 20 13.22 10.62 -4.41
C SER A 20 14.36 9.69 -3.99
N THR A 21 14.49 9.42 -2.70
CA THR A 21 15.55 8.57 -2.12
C THR A 21 15.10 7.13 -1.84
N HIS A 22 13.82 6.81 -2.05
CA HIS A 22 13.31 5.48 -1.75
C HIS A 22 13.87 4.44 -2.74
N THR A 23 14.41 3.34 -2.21
CA THR A 23 15.01 2.26 -3.02
C THR A 23 14.00 1.58 -3.93
N GLY A 24 12.73 1.55 -3.52
CA GLY A 24 11.59 1.07 -4.30
C GLY A 24 11.06 2.06 -5.35
N ASN A 25 11.65 3.25 -5.51
CA ASN A 25 11.23 4.24 -6.51
C ASN A 25 11.68 3.84 -7.93
N ILE A 26 11.03 2.82 -8.47
CA ILE A 26 11.30 2.31 -9.82
C ILE A 26 10.97 3.33 -10.93
N SER A 27 10.08 4.29 -10.64
CA SER A 27 9.69 5.34 -11.58
C SER A 27 10.79 6.40 -11.77
N ARG A 28 11.75 6.45 -10.84
CA ARG A 28 12.78 7.49 -10.73
C ARG A 28 12.19 8.89 -10.62
N PHE A 29 10.98 8.98 -10.08
CA PHE A 29 10.29 10.24 -9.83
C PHE A 29 11.05 11.06 -8.79
N THR A 30 11.23 12.35 -9.08
CA THR A 30 11.85 13.29 -8.14
C THR A 30 11.04 14.58 -8.12
N ASN A 31 10.58 14.96 -6.93
CA ASN A 31 9.85 16.20 -6.73
C ASN A 31 10.08 16.70 -5.29
N PRO A 32 10.85 17.80 -5.10
CA PRO A 32 11.17 18.29 -3.76
C PRO A 32 9.94 18.70 -2.94
N THR A 33 8.86 19.14 -3.59
CA THR A 33 7.59 19.46 -2.91
C THR A 33 6.91 18.19 -2.41
N TYR A 34 6.88 17.13 -3.22
CA TYR A 34 6.37 15.82 -2.82
C TYR A 34 7.13 15.27 -1.60
N ASP A 35 8.47 15.26 -1.67
CA ASP A 35 9.32 14.78 -0.57
C ASP A 35 9.10 15.58 0.72
N LYS A 36 8.93 16.91 0.60
CA LYS A 36 8.64 17.78 1.74
C LYS A 36 7.28 17.47 2.37
N ILE A 37 6.23 17.28 1.56
CA ILE A 37 4.89 16.93 2.03
C ILE A 37 4.93 15.59 2.77
N LEU A 38 5.60 14.58 2.20
CA LEU A 38 5.73 13.28 2.84
C LEU A 38 6.51 13.34 4.15
N THR A 39 7.54 14.19 4.22
CA THR A 39 8.26 14.44 5.48
C THR A 39 7.35 15.11 6.51
N GLN A 40 6.57 16.12 6.11
CA GLN A 40 5.59 16.77 6.99
C GLN A 40 4.57 15.78 7.56
N ALA A 41 4.01 14.92 6.73
CA ALA A 41 3.03 13.92 7.14
C ALA A 41 3.55 13.00 8.26
N THR A 42 4.87 12.74 8.33
CA THR A 42 5.48 11.95 9.43
C THR A 42 5.53 12.69 10.77
N MET A 43 5.42 14.02 10.76
CA MET A 43 5.47 14.88 11.93
C MET A 43 4.07 15.31 12.41
N GLU A 44 3.02 14.96 11.67
CA GLU A 44 1.65 15.33 12.01
C GLU A 44 1.10 14.56 13.22
N ASN A 45 0.39 15.28 14.09
CA ASN A 45 -0.13 14.74 15.34
C ASN A 45 -1.61 14.33 15.27
N THR A 46 -2.29 14.59 14.15
CA THR A 46 -3.69 14.24 13.93
C THR A 46 -3.84 13.46 12.63
N ALA A 47 -4.85 12.61 12.56
CA ALA A 47 -5.15 11.88 11.33
C ALA A 47 -5.63 12.83 10.24
N GLU A 48 -6.38 13.87 10.61
CA GLU A 48 -6.92 14.88 9.68
C GLU A 48 -5.80 15.63 8.96
N ALA A 49 -4.79 16.12 9.70
CA ALA A 49 -3.67 16.84 9.11
C ALA A 49 -2.80 15.91 8.25
N ARG A 50 -2.47 14.72 8.76
CA ARG A 50 -1.72 13.71 8.02
C ARG A 50 -2.41 13.30 6.71
N ASN A 51 -3.73 13.11 6.75
CA ASN A 51 -4.52 12.78 5.55
C ASN A 51 -4.60 13.95 4.57
N ALA A 52 -4.61 15.20 5.05
CA ALA A 52 -4.55 16.37 4.18
C ALA A 52 -3.22 16.41 3.39
N ASP A 53 -2.10 16.11 4.05
CA ASP A 53 -0.79 15.99 3.39
C ASP A 53 -0.76 14.87 2.36
N TYR A 54 -1.29 13.69 2.69
CA TYR A 54 -1.37 12.58 1.73
C TYR A 54 -2.21 12.92 0.50
N ASN A 55 -3.35 13.57 0.69
CA ASN A 55 -4.17 14.03 -0.43
C ASN A 55 -3.43 15.05 -1.32
N ALA A 56 -2.63 15.94 -0.71
CA ALA A 56 -1.80 16.87 -1.46
C ALA A 56 -0.68 16.15 -2.24
N ALA A 57 -0.08 15.11 -1.67
CA ALA A 57 0.90 14.26 -2.33
C ALA A 57 0.30 13.51 -3.52
N GLU A 58 -0.87 12.87 -3.35
CA GLU A 58 -1.58 12.17 -4.44
C GLU A 58 -1.97 13.10 -5.58
N LYS A 59 -2.33 14.36 -5.26
CA LYS A 59 -2.61 15.37 -6.29
C LYS A 59 -1.38 15.61 -7.17
N ILE A 60 -0.19 15.73 -6.60
CA ILE A 60 1.06 15.87 -7.37
C ILE A 60 1.28 14.65 -8.27
N LEU A 61 1.05 13.44 -7.76
CA LEU A 61 1.21 12.22 -8.54
C LEU A 61 0.20 12.15 -9.70
N THR A 62 -1.03 12.62 -9.47
CA THR A 62 -2.07 12.67 -10.50
C THR A 62 -1.73 13.67 -11.60
N GLU A 63 -1.20 14.85 -11.23
CA GLU A 63 -0.83 15.91 -12.17
C GLU A 63 0.44 15.59 -12.96
N GLN A 64 1.44 14.96 -12.34
CA GLN A 64 2.73 14.67 -12.98
C GLN A 64 2.79 13.26 -13.59
N ALA A 65 1.85 12.39 -13.22
CA ALA A 65 1.69 11.03 -13.74
C ALA A 65 3.00 10.22 -13.84
N PRO A 66 3.82 10.10 -12.76
CA PRO A 66 5.05 9.30 -12.79
C PRO A 66 4.78 7.79 -12.88
N ILE A 67 3.55 7.39 -12.58
CA ILE A 67 3.04 6.02 -12.71
C ILE A 67 1.67 6.06 -13.40
N ALA A 68 1.26 4.92 -13.96
CA ALA A 68 -0.07 4.72 -14.53
C ALA A 68 -0.86 3.71 -13.68
N PRO A 69 -1.71 4.17 -12.74
CA PRO A 69 -2.62 3.29 -12.01
C PRO A 69 -3.62 2.64 -12.96
N ILE A 70 -3.84 1.32 -12.83
CA ILE A 70 -4.75 0.57 -13.72
C ILE A 70 -5.97 0.05 -12.95
N TYR A 71 -5.76 -0.62 -11.82
CA TYR A 71 -6.82 -1.18 -10.98
C TYR A 71 -6.31 -1.44 -9.55
N GLN A 72 -7.24 -1.58 -8.60
CA GLN A 72 -6.98 -2.10 -7.26
C GLN A 72 -7.20 -3.62 -7.24
N TYR A 73 -6.28 -4.38 -6.62
CA TYR A 73 -6.36 -5.83 -6.60
C TYR A 73 -7.58 -6.35 -5.82
N THR A 74 -8.13 -7.47 -6.27
CA THR A 74 -9.05 -8.31 -5.51
C THR A 74 -8.40 -9.66 -5.24
N ASN A 75 -8.60 -10.21 -4.04
CA ASN A 75 -7.98 -11.49 -3.67
C ASN A 75 -8.85 -12.70 -4.07
N GLY A 76 -8.94 -12.97 -5.37
CA GLY A 76 -9.63 -14.15 -5.92
C GLY A 76 -8.81 -15.43 -5.74
N ARG A 77 -9.32 -16.40 -4.98
CA ARG A 77 -8.62 -17.65 -4.67
C ARG A 77 -9.55 -18.84 -4.46
N LEU A 78 -9.06 -20.04 -4.76
CA LEU A 78 -9.77 -21.30 -4.51
C LEU A 78 -9.24 -21.94 -3.22
N ILE A 79 -10.12 -22.12 -2.23
CA ILE A 79 -9.80 -22.76 -0.95
C ILE A 79 -10.67 -24.01 -0.83
N LYS A 80 -10.05 -25.18 -0.61
CA LYS A 80 -10.81 -26.42 -0.39
C LYS A 80 -11.72 -26.27 0.85
N PRO A 81 -12.96 -26.80 0.84
CA PRO A 81 -13.88 -26.64 1.98
C PRO A 81 -13.35 -27.14 3.32
N TRP A 82 -12.43 -28.11 3.27
CA TRP A 82 -11.79 -28.72 4.44
C TRP A 82 -10.55 -28.00 4.97
N VAL A 83 -10.13 -26.90 4.33
CA VAL A 83 -9.07 -26.01 4.84
C VAL A 83 -9.73 -24.89 5.65
N LYS A 84 -9.43 -24.81 6.94
CA LYS A 84 -9.94 -23.77 7.86
C LYS A 84 -8.78 -22.92 8.40
N GLY A 85 -9.11 -21.76 8.98
CA GLY A 85 -8.13 -20.85 9.56
C GLY A 85 -7.37 -19.96 8.56
N TYR A 86 -7.81 -19.94 7.30
CA TYR A 86 -7.28 -19.04 6.27
C TYR A 86 -7.80 -17.61 6.48
N PRO A 87 -6.93 -16.58 6.55
CA PRO A 87 -7.34 -15.21 6.89
C PRO A 87 -7.95 -14.47 5.68
N ILE A 88 -9.23 -14.71 5.40
CA ILE A 88 -9.93 -14.09 4.25
C ILE A 88 -10.16 -12.58 4.39
N THR A 89 -10.10 -12.03 5.61
CA THR A 89 -10.28 -10.61 5.91
C THR A 89 -8.96 -9.85 6.09
N ASN A 90 -7.82 -10.44 5.70
CA ASN A 90 -6.53 -9.76 5.76
C ASN A 90 -6.21 -9.05 4.41
N PRO A 91 -6.23 -7.71 4.35
CA PRO A 91 -5.92 -6.98 3.12
C PRO A 91 -4.43 -7.03 2.72
N GLU A 92 -3.52 -7.29 3.65
CA GLU A 92 -2.07 -7.49 3.39
C GLU A 92 -1.79 -8.83 2.67
N ASP A 93 -2.79 -9.71 2.63
CA ASP A 93 -2.73 -11.07 2.07
C ASP A 93 -1.71 -12.02 2.71
N VAL A 94 -1.21 -11.68 3.90
CA VAL A 94 -0.32 -12.54 4.67
C VAL A 94 -1.11 -13.66 5.32
N ALA A 95 -0.73 -14.90 4.99
CA ALA A 95 -1.37 -16.11 5.49
C ALA A 95 -0.34 -17.06 6.10
N TYR A 96 -0.40 -17.25 7.41
CA TYR A 96 0.53 -18.13 8.12
C TYR A 96 -0.01 -19.57 8.18
N SER A 97 0.78 -20.54 7.73
CA SER A 97 0.39 -21.96 7.76
C SER A 97 0.02 -22.46 9.17
N ARG A 98 0.66 -21.92 10.22
CA ARG A 98 0.36 -22.25 11.62
C ARG A 98 -1.07 -21.89 12.08
N THR A 99 -1.77 -21.00 11.38
CA THR A 99 -3.17 -20.66 11.70
C THR A 99 -4.16 -21.55 10.95
N MET A 100 -3.68 -22.34 9.99
CA MET A 100 -4.50 -23.18 9.13
C MET A 100 -4.57 -24.61 9.67
N TYR A 101 -5.69 -25.28 9.42
CA TYR A 101 -5.87 -26.68 9.77
C TYR A 101 -6.82 -27.38 8.80
N ILE A 102 -6.68 -28.72 8.74
CA ILE A 102 -7.50 -29.59 7.90
C ILE A 102 -8.58 -30.24 8.74
N VAL A 103 -9.84 -30.12 8.33
CA VAL A 103 -10.95 -30.90 8.92
C VAL A 103 -11.14 -32.20 8.15
N LYS A 104 -11.76 -33.19 8.81
CA LYS A 104 -12.13 -34.46 8.17
C LYS A 104 -12.96 -34.20 6.91
N HIS A 105 -12.62 -34.87 5.82
CA HIS A 105 -13.25 -34.76 4.50
C HIS A 105 -13.38 -36.14 3.85
#